data_AF-A0A7W0WKD4-F1
#
_entry.id   AF-A0A7W0WKD4-F1
#
_cell.length_a   1.000
_cell.length_b   1.000
_cell.length_c   1.000
_cell.angle_alpha   90.00
_cell.angle_beta   90.00
_cell.angle_gamma   90.00
#
_symmetry.space_group_name_H-M   'P 1'
#
loop_
_entity.id
_entity.type
_entity.pdbx_description
1 polymer ?
#
loop_
_entity_poly.entity_id
_entity_poly.type
_entity_poly.pdbx_seq_one_letter_code
_entity_poly.pdbx_strand_id
1 'polypeptide(L)' 'MRHPIYLGLALLAMGQALAFDSWPALLIVLSGIVPTFAWRAHAEEKLLSRTFGERYEVYRQRTKMIVPYLL' A
#
# COMPACT_ATOMS: atom_id res chain seq x y z
N MET A 1 -2.47 -2.23 10.23
CA MET A 1 -2.14 -2.70 8.88
C MET A 1 -3.42 -2.66 8.07
N ARG A 2 -3.74 -1.52 7.44
CA ARG A 2 -5.01 -1.37 6.70
C ARG A 2 -4.93 -1.96 5.31
N HIS A 3 -3.73 -2.05 4.73
CA HIS A 3 -3.53 -2.67 3.42
C HIS A 3 -2.29 -3.58 3.33
N PRO A 4 -2.25 -4.69 4.09
CA PRO A 4 -1.13 -5.64 4.06
C PRO A 4 -0.95 -6.30 2.68
N ILE A 5 -2.04 -6.43 1.90
CA ILE A 5 -2.02 -7.03 0.56
C ILE A 5 -1.20 -6.18 -0.41
N TYR A 6 -1.31 -4.86 -0.38
CA TYR A 6 -0.53 -3.99 -1.27
C TYR A 6 0.97 -4.09 -1.00
N LEU A 7 1.36 -4.18 0.28
CA LEU A 7 2.75 -4.40 0.66
C LEU A 7 3.24 -5.79 0.20
N GLY A 8 2.42 -6.83 0.40
CA GLY A 8 2.71 -8.19 -0.06
C GLY A 8 2.89 -8.27 -1.58
N LEU A 9 2.01 -7.62 -2.35
CA LEU A 9 2.10 -7.58 -3.82
C LEU A 9 3.33 -6.82 -4.31
N ALA A 10 3.68 -5.69 -3.67
CA ALA A 10 4.90 -4.96 -3.99
C ALA A 10 6.16 -5.80 -3.72
N LEU A 11 6.22 -6.48 -2.56
CA LEU A 11 7.32 -7.38 -2.22
C LEU A 11 7.41 -8.57 -3.17
N LEU A 12 6.27 -9.15 -3.57
CA LEU A 12 6.22 -10.26 -4.51
C LEU A 12 6.73 -9.85 -5.89
N ALA A 13 6.29 -8.69 -6.40
CA ALA A 13 6.77 -8.15 -7.67
C ALA A 13 8.27 -7.81 -7.64
N MET A 14 8.76 -7.26 -6.51
CA MET A 14 10.17 -6.97 -6.32
C MET A 14 11.01 -8.26 -6.22
N GLY A 15 10.50 -9.29 -5.54
CA GLY A 15 11.12 -10.60 -5.47
C GLY A 15 11.20 -11.29 -6.83
N GLN A 16 10.17 -11.15 -7.67
CA GLN A 16 10.23 -11.61 -9.06
C GLN A 16 11.29 -10.86 -9.87
N ALA A 17 11.33 -9.53 -9.78
CA ALA A 17 12.32 -8.73 -10.50
C ALA A 17 13.77 -9.11 -10.13
N LEU A 18 14.02 -9.39 -8.85
CA LEU A 18 15.32 -9.88 -8.37
C LEU A 18 15.61 -11.32 -8.81
N ALA A 19 14.62 -12.22 -8.77
CA ALA A 19 14.80 -13.61 -9.19
C ALA A 19 15.15 -13.75 -10.68
N PHE A 20 14.69 -12.82 -11.52
CA PHE A 20 15.01 -12.75 -12.95
C PHE A 20 16.18 -11.81 -13.28
N ASP A 21 16.85 -11.24 -12.27
CA ASP A 21 17.93 -10.25 -12.38
C ASP A 21 17.61 -9.10 -13.35
N SER A 22 16.34 -8.67 -13.36
CA SER A 22 15.82 -7.71 -14.33
C SER A 22 15.74 -6.32 -13.69
N TRP A 23 16.83 -5.57 -13.82
CA TRP A 23 16.90 -4.18 -13.35
C TRP A 23 15.78 -3.27 -13.91
N PRO A 24 15.37 -3.38 -15.20
CA PRO A 24 14.24 -2.63 -15.72
C PRO A 24 12.92 -3.00 -15.05
N ALA A 25 12.69 -4.28 -14.75
CA ALA A 25 11.50 -4.72 -14.05
C ALA A 25 11.47 -4.15 -12.62
N LEU A 26 12.62 -4.13 -11.93
CA LEU A 26 12.72 -3.54 -10.59
C LEU A 26 12.38 -2.05 -10.59
N LEU A 27 12.87 -1.30 -11.59
CA LEU A 27 12.52 0.11 -11.78
C LEU A 27 11.02 0.32 -12.00
N ILE A 28 10.37 -0.54 -12.79
CA ILE A 28 8.91 -0.47 -13.03
C ILE A 28 8.13 -0.76 -11.74
N VAL A 29 8.57 -1.73 -10.94
CA VAL A 29 7.93 -2.06 -9.66
C VAL A 29 8.03 -0.87 -8.71
N LEU A 30 9.23 -0.29 -8.55
CA LEU A 30 9.46 0.82 -7.61
C LEU A 30 8.78 2.12 -8.06
N SER A 31 8.86 2.47 -9.35
CA SER A 31 8.33 3.74 -9.88
C SER A 31 6.86 3.67 -10.28
N GLY A 32 6.34 2.49 -10.62
CA GLY A 32 4.97 2.31 -11.06
C GLY A 32 4.10 1.70 -9.97
N ILE A 33 4.43 0.47 -9.55
CA ILE A 33 3.55 -0.35 -8.70
C ILE A 33 3.42 0.22 -7.29
N VAL A 34 4.55 0.54 -6.65
CA VAL A 34 4.57 1.08 -5.28
C VAL A 34 3.75 2.39 -5.14
N PRO A 35 3.98 3.45 -5.95
CA PRO A 35 3.19 4.67 -5.83
C PRO A 35 1.74 4.48 -6.25
N THR A 36 1.43 3.61 -7.22
CA THR A 36 0.04 3.30 -7.59
C THR A 36 -0.72 2.70 -6.42
N PHE A 37 -0.11 1.76 -5.69
CA PHE A 37 -0.74 1.15 -4.51
C PHE A 37 -0.86 2.13 -3.34
N ALA A 38 0.13 2.99 -3.12
CA ALA A 38 0.04 4.05 -2.12
C ALA A 38 -1.11 5.02 -2.42
N TRP A 39 -1.24 5.44 -3.69
CA TRP A 39 -2.33 6.31 -4.12
C TRP A 39 -3.69 5.62 -4.01
N ARG A 40 -3.80 4.34 -4.42
CA ARG A 40 -5.03 3.57 -4.27
C ARG A 40 -5.44 3.42 -2.81
N ALA A 41 -4.50 3.08 -1.92
CA ALA A 41 -4.78 2.99 -0.49
C ALA A 41 -5.32 4.32 0.06
N HIS A 42 -4.72 5.45 -0.33
CA HIS A 42 -5.19 6.77 0.10
C HIS A 42 -6.58 7.11 -0.46
N ALA A 43 -6.86 6.75 -1.72
CA ALA A 43 -8.18 6.92 -2.32
C ALA A 43 -9.24 6.05 -1.63
N GLU A 44 -8.89 4.81 -1.27
CA GLU A 44 -9.73 3.89 -0.49
C GLU A 44 -10.05 4.48 0.88
N GLU A 45 -9.05 5.04 1.58
CA GLU A 45 -9.28 5.71 2.86
C GLU A 45 -10.21 6.92 2.74
N LYS A 46 -10.06 7.73 1.69
CA LYS A 46 -10.92 8.88 1.45
C LYS A 46 -12.36 8.45 1.16
N LEU A 47 -12.54 7.34 0.43
CA LEU A 47 -13.85 6.78 0.12
C LEU A 47 -14.51 6.20 1.37
N LEU A 48 -13.76 5.41 2.15
CA LEU A 48 -14.20 4.84 3.41
C LEU A 48 -14.53 5.92 4.46
N SER A 49 -13.73 6.99 4.54
CA SER A 49 -14.01 8.14 5.40
C SER A 49 -15.30 8.85 4.99
N ARG A 50 -15.57 8.99 3.68
CA ARG A 50 -16.85 9.54 3.18
C ARG A 50 -18.05 8.63 3.44
N THR A 51 -17.89 7.31 3.32
CA THR A 51 -18.98 6.34 3.48
C THR A 51 -19.32 6.07 4.95
N PHE A 52 -18.31 5.98 5.81
CA PHE A 52 -18.46 5.55 7.22
C PHE A 52 -18.24 6.68 8.22
N GLY A 53 -17.75 7.85 7.79
CA GLY A 53 -17.64 9.06 8.62
C GLY A 53 -16.85 8.83 9.91
N GLU A 54 -17.46 9.22 11.03
CA GLU A 54 -16.88 9.18 12.37
C GLU A 54 -16.45 7.76 12.82
N ARG A 55 -17.21 6.72 12.43
CA ARG A 55 -16.85 5.33 12.74
C ARG A 55 -15.52 4.92 12.09
N TYR A 56 -15.22 5.46 10.91
CA TYR A 56 -13.97 5.19 10.23
C TYR A 56 -12.80 5.99 10.80
N GLU A 57 -13.04 7.20 11.28
CA GLU A 57 -12.01 8.00 11.98
C GLU A 57 -11.60 7.35 13.31
N VAL A 58 -12.54 6.84 14.10
CA VAL A 58 -12.22 6.06 15.31
C VAL A 58 -11.43 4.79 14.99
N TYR A 59 -11.77 4.10 13.89
CA TYR A 59 -11.03 2.93 13.41
C TYR A 59 -9.63 3.29 12.91
N ARG A 60 -9.50 4.41 12.17
CA ARG A 60 -8.23 4.96 11.67
C ARG A 60 -7.27 5.32 12.81
N GLN A 61 -7.78 5.93 13.88
CA GLN A 61 -6.98 6.25 15.06
C GLN A 61 -6.44 4.99 15.76
N ARG A 62 -7.16 3.87 15.68
CA ARG A 62 -6.74 2.59 16.29
C ARG A 62 -5.86 1.73 15.38
N THR A 63 -5.81 1.98 14.07
CA THR A 63 -5.08 1.11 13.13
C THR A 63 -4.25 1.88 12.11
N LYS A 64 -2.93 1.68 12.14
CA LYS A 64 -1.98 2.29 11.19
C LYS A 64 -2.13 1.76 9.76
N MET A 65 -1.93 2.65 8.79
CA MET A 65 -2.19 2.47 7.36
C MET A 65 -1.31 1.39 6.71
N ILE A 66 0.01 1.49 6.83
CA ILE A 66 0.96 0.66 6.05
C ILE A 66 2.00 -0.05 6.92
N VAL A 67 2.48 0.53 8.03
CA VAL A 67 3.53 -0.08 8.87
C VAL A 67 3.18 0.11 10.35
N PRO A 68 3.17 -0.95 11.19
CA PRO A 68 2.91 -0.81 12.63
C PRO A 68 3.96 0.06 13.35
N TYR A 69 5.16 0.17 12.77
CA TYR A 69 6.32 0.85 13.36
C TYR A 69 6.74 2.18 12.71
N LEU A 70 6.18 2.61 11.58
CA LEU A 70 6.45 3.94 11.03
C LEU A 70 5.15 4.73 10.90
N LEU A 71 5.13 5.84 11.67
CA LEU A 71 4.15 6.94 11.77
C LEU A 71 2.74 6.62 11.27
#